data_AF-A0A5A5S002-F1
#
_entry.id   AF-A0A5A5S002-F1
#
_cell.length_a   1.000
_cell.length_b   1.000
_cell.length_c   1.000
_cell.angle_alpha   90.00
_cell.angle_beta   90.00
_cell.angle_gamma   90.00
#
_symmetry.space_group_name_H-M   'P 1'
#
loop_
_entity.id
_entity.type
_entity.pdbx_description
1 polymer ?
#
loop_
_entity_poly.entity_id
_entity_poly.type
_entity_poly.pdbx_seq_one_letter_code
_entity_poly.pdbx_strand_id
1 'polypeptide(L)' 'MTLSQTYHEWKEATKREGLEQGLEQGLERGKLEAKLESIPRLLALGLSVEQIAQALDLDLEQVRQAIQETP' A
#
# COMPACT_ATOMS: atom_id res chain seq x y z
N MET A 1 3.84 26.28 31.83
CA MET A 1 3.60 24.83 31.62
C MET A 1 4.50 24.05 32.54
N THR A 2 4.01 22.97 33.16
CA THR A 2 4.82 22.11 34.03
C THR A 2 5.46 20.98 33.22
N LEU A 3 6.62 20.47 33.65
CA LEU A 3 7.31 19.33 33.02
C LEU A 3 6.39 18.10 32.85
N SER A 4 5.44 17.90 33.77
CA SER A 4 4.46 16.81 33.72
C SER A 4 3.45 16.98 32.57
N GLN A 5 2.97 18.20 32.31
CA GLN A 5 2.04 18.47 31.19
C GLN A 5 2.73 18.25 29.86
N THR A 6 3.94 18.80 29.69
CA THR A 6 4.71 18.69 28.45
C THR A 6 5.06 17.23 28.11
N TYR A 7 5.35 16.40 29.12
CA TYR A 7 5.58 14.96 28.90
C TYR A 7 4.32 14.23 28.42
N HIS A 8 3.16 14.54 28.98
CA HIS A 8 1.88 13.97 28.56
C HIS A 8 1.53 14.38 27.13
N GLU A 9 1.65 15.67 26.82
CA GLU A 9 1.41 16.21 25.47
C GLU A 9 2.32 15.55 24.44
N TRP A 10 3.62 15.41 24.74
CA TRP A 10 4.57 14.74 23.86
C TRP A 10 4.22 13.26 23.63
N LYS A 11 3.89 12.53 24.70
CA LYS A 11 3.49 11.11 24.61
C LYS A 11 2.22 10.93 23.77
N GLU A 12 1.24 11.83 23.91
CA GLU A 12 0.02 11.80 23.11
C GLU A 12 0.29 12.17 21.65
N ALA A 13 1.12 13.18 21.40
CA ALA A 13 1.52 13.58 20.05
C ALA A 13 2.22 12.42 19.32
N THR A 14 3.26 11.84 19.92
CA THR A 14 3.99 10.72 19.31
C THR A 14 3.10 9.49 19.08
N LYS A 15 2.15 9.22 19.98
CA LYS A 15 1.18 8.14 19.78
C LYS A 15 0.27 8.41 18.59
N ARG A 16 -0.20 9.65 18.42
CA ARG A 16 -1.05 10.04 17.28
C ARG A 16 -0.27 9.95 15.97
N GLU A 17 0.93 10.53 15.93
CA GLU A 17 1.82 10.49 14.78
C GLU A 17 2.10 9.04 14.35
N GLY A 18 2.45 8.16 15.29
CA GLY A 18 2.70 6.75 14.98
C GLY A 18 1.45 6.02 14.46
N LEU A 19 0.26 6.38 14.92
CA LEU A 19 -1.00 5.79 14.45
C LEU A 19 -1.33 6.28 13.03
N GLU A 20 -1.17 7.58 12.78
CA GLU A 20 -1.40 8.19 11.47
C GLU A 20 -0.44 7.63 10.42
N GLN A 21 0.86 7.56 10.74
CA GLN A 21 1.86 6.95 9.88
C GLN A 21 1.56 5.47 9.62
N GLY A 22 1.20 4.70 10.65
CA GLY A 22 0.87 3.29 10.49
C GLY A 22 -0.36 3.06 9.61
N LEU A 23 -1.37 3.92 9.72
CA LEU A 23 -2.59 3.84 8.91
C LEU A 23 -2.33 4.24 7.46
N GLU A 24 -1.56 5.29 7.21
CA GLU A 24 -1.15 5.70 5.87
C GLU A 24 -0.35 4.60 5.16
N GLN A 25 0.68 4.07 5.84
CA GLN A 25 1.48 2.97 5.32
C GLN A 25 0.64 1.71 5.07
N GLY A 26 -0.26 1.38 5.99
CA GLY A 26 -1.16 0.23 5.84
C GLY A 26 -2.11 0.38 4.66
N LEU A 27 -2.64 1.59 4.43
CA LEU A 27 -3.54 1.88 3.33
C LEU A 27 -2.82 1.82 1.98
N GLU A 28 -1.61 2.36 1.87
CA GLU A 28 -0.80 2.27 0.65
C GLU A 28 -0.42 0.82 0.32
N ARG A 29 0.03 0.06 1.32
CA ARG A 29 0.34 -1.37 1.15
C ARG A 29 -0.89 -2.16 0.72
N GLY A 30 -2.01 -1.99 1.41
CA GLY A 30 -3.26 -2.70 1.07
C GLY A 30 -3.76 -2.37 -0.34
N LYS A 31 -3.64 -1.11 -0.78
CA LYS A 31 -3.98 -0.72 -2.17
C LYS A 31 -3.06 -1.40 -3.18
N LEU A 32 -1.75 -1.45 -2.92
CA LEU A 32 -0.81 -2.13 -3.80
C LEU A 32 -1.09 -3.63 -3.86
N GLU A 33 -1.24 -4.28 -2.71
CA GLU A 33 -1.54 -5.72 -2.62
C GLU A 33 -2.83 -6.08 -3.36
N ALA A 34 -3.90 -5.28 -3.19
CA ALA A 34 -5.17 -5.50 -3.90
C ALA A 34 -5.04 -5.35 -5.42
N LYS A 35 -4.22 -4.40 -5.90
CA LYS A 35 -3.91 -4.27 -7.33
C LYS A 35 -3.18 -5.52 -7.83
N LEU A 36 -2.15 -5.98 -7.12
CA LEU A 36 -1.35 -7.14 -7.51
C LEU A 36 -2.20 -8.43 -7.53
N GLU A 37 -3.05 -8.65 -6.53
CA GLU A 37 -3.97 -9.80 -6.47
C GLU A 37 -5.01 -9.80 -7.60
N SER A 38 -5.32 -8.63 -8.16
CA SER A 38 -6.24 -8.51 -9.30
C SER A 38 -5.61 -8.92 -10.64
N ILE A 39 -4.27 -8.95 -10.75
CA ILE A 39 -3.56 -9.22 -12.00
C ILE A 39 -3.92 -10.58 -12.63
N PRO A 40 -3.91 -11.71 -11.90
CA PRO A 40 -4.25 -13.02 -12.49
C PRO A 40 -5.67 -13.06 -13.05
N ARG A 41 -6.62 -12.39 -12.39
CA ARG A 41 -8.01 -12.28 -12.87
C ARG A 41 -8.09 -11.48 -14.15
N LEU A 42 -7.36 -10.36 -14.25
CA LEU A 42 -7.35 -9.54 -15.46
C LEU A 42 -6.69 -10.26 -16.64
N LEU A 43 -5.64 -11.05 -16.39
CA LEU A 43 -5.05 -11.92 -17.39
C LEU A 43 -6.04 -13.00 -17.87
N ALA A 44 -6.78 -13.62 -16.95
CA ALA A 44 -7.80 -14.61 -17.30
C ALA A 44 -8.94 -14.01 -18.16
N LEU A 45 -9.18 -12.70 -18.06
CA LEU A 45 -10.11 -11.96 -18.91
C LEU A 45 -9.51 -11.57 -20.27
N GLY A 46 -8.25 -11.92 -20.54
CA GLY A 46 -7.57 -11.70 -21.82
C GLY A 46 -6.91 -10.33 -21.97
N LEU A 47 -6.74 -9.57 -20.89
CA LEU A 47 -6.01 -8.30 -20.95
C LEU A 47 -4.49 -8.55 -21.11
N SER A 48 -3.83 -7.69 -21.88
CA SER A 48 -2.36 -7.71 -21.99
C SER A 48 -1.70 -7.11 -20.74
N VAL A 49 -0.43 -7.46 -20.51
CA VAL A 49 0.38 -6.92 -19.41
C VAL A 49 0.41 -5.38 -19.44
N GLU A 50 0.46 -4.78 -20.63
CA GLU A 50 0.45 -3.32 -20.80
C GLU A 50 -0.89 -2.70 -20.42
N GLN A 51 -2.00 -3.35 -20.78
CA GLN A 51 -3.34 -2.90 -20.40
C GLN A 51 -3.55 -3.03 -18.89
N ILE A 52 -3.02 -4.08 -18.27
CA ILE A 52 -3.10 -4.30 -16.82
C ILE A 52 -2.28 -3.25 -16.08
N ALA A 53 -1.04 -3.00 -16.51
CA ALA A 53 -0.18 -1.96 -15.95
C ALA A 53 -0.87 -0.58 -15.99
N GLN A 54 -1.46 -0.24 -17.13
CA GLN A 54 -2.21 1.01 -17.27
C GLN A 54 -3.50 1.05 -16.42
N ALA A 55 -4.27 -0.05 -16.37
CA ALA A 55 -5.53 -0.09 -15.63
C ALA A 55 -5.32 -0.06 -14.11
N LEU A 56 -4.21 -0.63 -13.63
CA LEU A 56 -3.87 -0.68 -12.21
C LEU A 56 -2.94 0.44 -11.77
N ASP A 57 -2.49 1.31 -12.68
CA ASP A 57 -1.50 2.34 -12.41
C ASP A 57 -0.26 1.72 -11.73
N LEU A 58 0.33 0.76 -12.44
CA LEU A 58 1.51 -0.01 -12.04
C LEU A 58 2.54 0.00 -13.16
N ASP A 59 3.80 -0.17 -12.81
CA ASP A 59 4.86 -0.39 -13.79
C ASP A 59 4.78 -1.78 -14.41
N LEU A 60 5.22 -1.90 -15.67
CA LEU A 60 5.30 -3.19 -16.37
C LEU A 60 6.12 -4.22 -15.60
N GLU A 61 7.19 -3.79 -14.93
CA GLU A 61 8.00 -4.68 -14.11
C GLU A 61 7.24 -5.21 -12.90
N GLN A 62 6.46 -4.36 -12.21
CA GLN A 62 5.63 -4.79 -11.07
C GLN A 62 4.59 -5.82 -11.50
N VAL A 63 3.95 -5.59 -12.65
CA VAL A 63 2.97 -6.53 -13.19
C VAL A 63 3.65 -7.86 -13.57
N ARG A 64 4.83 -7.81 -14.19
CA ARG A 64 5.62 -9.02 -14.52
C ARG A 64 6.09 -9.79 -13.30
N GLN A 65 6.50 -9.11 -12.23
CA GLN A 65 6.91 -9.75 -10.98
C GLN A 65 5.73 -10.49 -10.35
N ALA A 66 4.56 -9.84 -10.24
CA ALA A 66 3.36 -10.45 -9.68
C ALA A 66 2.92 -11.73 -10.42
N ILE A 67 3.11 -11.77 -11.74
CA ILE A 67 2.81 -12.96 -12.55
C ILE A 67 3.81 -14.09 -12.30
N GLN A 68 5.09 -13.77 -12.11
CA GLN A 68 6.16 -14.75 -11.89
C GLN A 68 6.18 -15.31 -10.47
N GLU A 69 5.73 -14.55 -9.48
CA GLU A 69 5.63 -14.98 -8.08
C GLU A 69 4.39 -15.84 -7.81
N THR A 70 3.45 -15.93 -8.75
CA THR A 70 2.29 -16.82 -8.66
C THR A 70 2.68 -18.18 -9.29
N PRO A 71 2.84 -19.27 -8.50
CA PRO A 71 3.16 -20.60 -9.03
C PRO A 71 2.02 -21.24 -9.83
#